data_AF-A0A2N8DMR6-F1
#
_entry.id   AF-A0A2N8DMR6-F1
#
_cell.length_a   1.000
_cell.length_b   1.000
_cell.length_c   1.000
_cell.angle_alpha   90.00
_cell.angle_beta   90.00
_cell.angle_gamma   90.00
#
_symmetry.space_group_name_H-M   'P 1'
#
loop_
_entity.id
_entity.type
_entity.pdbx_description
1 polymer ?
#
loop_
_entity_poly.entity_id
_entity_poly.type
_entity_poly.pdbx_seq_one_letter_code
_entity_poly.pdbx_strand_id
1 'polypeptide(L)'
;MPYYSKRMATSVSEKKIEDTAGKNFVTLRQMMGKDPNADKSVLASVMCTPFIQSAMRFPMAAIITPQEKTSSKRFKDQTYTISNTVTARNMLGDDVRYRFDCSIQQLPANDSGYAEWRLLDLKLQKAGS
;
A
#
# COMPACT_ATOMS: atom_id res chain seq x y z
N MET A 1 -1.29 -0.84 24.60
CA MET A 1 -1.49 -0.10 23.33
C MET A 1 -1.66 -1.11 22.21
N PRO A 2 -2.70 -1.03 21.36
CA PRO A 2 -2.95 -2.06 20.37
C PRO A 2 -1.99 -1.88 19.18
N TYR A 3 -0.85 -2.57 19.25
CA TYR A 3 0.04 -2.77 18.11
C TYR A 3 -0.61 -3.82 17.21
N TYR A 4 -1.06 -3.42 16.02
CA TYR A 4 -1.44 -4.39 15.00
C TYR A 4 -0.22 -4.64 14.11
N SER A 5 0.37 -5.84 14.22
CA SER A 5 1.40 -6.33 13.32
C SER A 5 0.92 -7.62 12.66
N LYS A 6 0.78 -7.61 11.34
CA LYS A 6 0.34 -8.78 10.58
C LYS A 6 1.39 -9.17 9.56
N ARG A 7 2.17 -10.20 9.87
CA ARG A 7 3.01 -10.92 8.91
C ARG A 7 2.13 -11.92 8.17
N MET A 8 1.30 -11.46 7.24
CA MET A 8 0.65 -12.40 6.31
C MET A 8 1.31 -12.28 4.95
N ALA A 9 1.66 -13.43 4.38
CA ALA A 9 2.06 -13.57 2.98
C ALA A 9 0.85 -13.35 2.06
N THR A 10 0.18 -12.21 2.21
CA THR A 10 -0.93 -11.80 1.36
C THR A 10 -0.33 -11.08 0.15
N SER A 11 -0.60 -11.60 -1.05
CA SER A 11 -0.33 -10.88 -2.28
C SER A 11 -1.60 -10.21 -2.81
N VAL A 12 -1.40 -9.10 -3.51
CA VAL A 12 -2.42 -8.41 -4.30
C VAL A 12 -1.90 -8.32 -5.72
N SER A 13 -2.71 -8.73 -6.68
CA SER A 13 -2.39 -8.58 -8.09
C SER A 13 -2.66 -7.14 -8.56
N GLU A 14 -1.81 -6.62 -9.44
CA GLU A 14 -2.07 -5.35 -10.12
C GLU A 14 -3.43 -5.35 -10.84
N LYS A 15 -3.83 -6.50 -11.38
CA LYS A 15 -5.13 -6.68 -12.04
C LYS A 15 -6.30 -6.38 -11.10
N LYS A 16 -6.24 -6.86 -9.86
CA LYS A 16 -7.30 -6.61 -8.86
C LYS A 16 -7.46 -5.11 -8.54
N ILE A 17 -6.34 -4.39 -8.50
CA ILE A 17 -6.35 -2.94 -8.28
C ILE A 17 -6.82 -2.21 -9.52
N GLU A 18 -6.45 -2.67 -10.72
CA GLU A 18 -7.01 -2.16 -11.98
C GLU A 18 -8.52 -2.32 -12.06
N ASP A 19 -9.07 -3.48 -11.69
CA ASP A 19 -10.52 -3.74 -11.63
C ASP A 19 -11.24 -2.78 -10.66
N THR A 20 -10.56 -2.33 -9.59
CA THR A 20 -11.15 -1.46 -8.56
C THR A 20 -10.96 0.04 -8.88
N ALA A 21 -9.77 0.44 -9.34
CA ALA A 21 -9.36 1.83 -9.54
C ALA A 21 -9.51 2.29 -11.01
N GLY A 22 -9.77 1.36 -11.94
CA GLY A 22 -10.02 1.64 -13.34
C GLY A 22 -8.87 2.32 -14.07
N LYS A 23 -9.22 3.23 -14.98
CA LYS A 23 -8.27 3.88 -15.91
C LYS A 23 -7.11 4.59 -15.22
N ASN A 24 -7.32 5.15 -14.02
CA ASN A 24 -6.28 5.86 -13.27
C ASN A 24 -5.08 4.95 -12.93
N PHE A 25 -5.35 3.68 -12.59
CA PHE A 25 -4.31 2.71 -12.30
C PHE A 25 -3.55 2.29 -13.57
N VAL A 26 -4.27 2.09 -14.69
CA VAL A 26 -3.67 1.78 -15.99
C VAL A 26 -2.69 2.87 -16.41
N THR A 27 -3.12 4.14 -16.34
CA THR A 27 -2.28 5.28 -16.70
C THR A 27 -1.06 5.37 -15.78
N LEU A 28 -1.26 5.24 -14.46
CA LEU A 28 -0.16 5.24 -13.50
C LEU A 28 0.88 4.16 -13.84
N ARG A 29 0.42 2.92 -14.04
CA ARG A 29 1.26 1.77 -14.37
C ARG A 29 2.02 1.96 -15.70
N GLN A 30 1.37 2.55 -16.70
CA GLN A 30 2.01 2.89 -17.97
C GLN A 30 3.10 3.97 -17.80
N MET A 31 2.86 5.00 -16.99
CA MET A 31 3.83 6.07 -16.73
C MET A 31 5.11 5.56 -16.05
N MET A 32 4.99 4.59 -15.15
CA MET A 32 6.15 3.99 -14.47
C MET A 32 6.91 2.98 -15.36
N GLY A 33 6.36 2.63 -16.52
CA GLY A 33 7.00 1.73 -17.48
C GLY A 33 7.11 0.28 -17.01
N LYS A 34 7.53 -0.60 -17.94
CA LYS A 34 7.83 -2.01 -17.65
C LYS A 34 9.27 -2.22 -17.16
N ASP A 35 10.06 -1.16 -17.08
CA ASP A 35 11.46 -1.26 -16.71
C ASP A 35 11.58 -1.79 -15.26
N PRO A 36 12.39 -2.84 -15.03
CA PRO A 36 12.58 -3.41 -13.70
C PRO A 36 13.31 -2.46 -12.74
N ASN A 37 13.94 -1.39 -13.24
CA ASN A 37 14.65 -0.37 -12.48
C ASN A 37 13.88 0.95 -12.35
N ALA A 38 12.70 1.09 -12.98
CA ALA A 38 11.90 2.30 -12.83
C ALA A 38 11.46 2.51 -11.38
N ASP A 39 11.33 3.77 -10.97
CA ASP A 39 10.81 4.11 -9.66
C ASP A 39 9.30 3.79 -9.61
N LYS A 40 8.97 2.67 -8.96
CA LYS A 40 7.59 2.21 -8.76
C LYS A 40 7.08 2.57 -7.36
N SER A 41 7.67 3.56 -6.70
CA SER A 41 7.28 3.96 -5.34
C SER A 41 5.82 4.44 -5.29
N VAL A 42 5.36 5.12 -6.33
CA VAL A 42 3.95 5.55 -6.46
C VAL A 42 3.04 4.33 -6.65
N LEU A 43 3.42 3.36 -7.48
CA LEU A 43 2.69 2.09 -7.60
C LEU A 43 2.56 1.40 -6.25
N ALA A 44 3.68 1.27 -5.55
CA ALA A 44 3.76 0.63 -4.25
C ALA A 44 2.82 1.32 -3.24
N SER A 45 2.76 2.66 -3.25
CA SER A 45 1.82 3.40 -2.39
C SER A 45 0.35 3.00 -2.65
N VAL A 46 -0.05 2.85 -3.91
CA VAL A 46 -1.38 2.40 -4.29
C VAL A 46 -1.61 0.95 -3.85
N MET A 47 -0.63 0.07 -4.07
CA MET A 47 -0.71 -1.34 -3.68
C MET A 47 -0.77 -1.55 -2.16
N CYS A 48 -0.29 -0.60 -1.34
CA CYS A 48 -0.41 -0.64 0.11
C CYS A 48 -1.83 -0.38 0.63
N THR A 49 -2.66 0.33 -0.13
CA THR A 49 -4.04 0.69 0.24
C THR A 49 -4.90 -0.50 0.68
N PRO A 50 -5.05 -1.58 -0.10
CA PRO A 50 -5.86 -2.75 0.30
C PRO A 50 -5.34 -3.42 1.57
N PHE A 51 -4.02 -3.46 1.79
CA PHE A 51 -3.43 -4.06 3.00
C PHE A 51 -3.77 -3.22 4.24
N ILE A 52 -3.62 -1.90 4.14
CA ILE A 52 -3.97 -0.96 5.22
C ILE A 52 -5.46 -1.07 5.55
N GLN A 53 -6.32 -1.05 4.53
CA GLN A 53 -7.77 -1.25 4.69
C GLN A 53 -8.09 -2.58 5.37
N SER A 54 -7.44 -3.69 4.98
CA SER A 54 -7.68 -5.00 5.59
C SER A 54 -7.28 -5.09 7.06
N ALA A 55 -6.36 -4.24 7.51
CA ALA A 55 -5.89 -4.17 8.89
C ALA A 55 -6.71 -3.21 9.76
N MET A 56 -7.46 -2.30 9.16
CA MET A 56 -8.35 -1.38 9.88
C MET A 56 -9.67 -2.08 10.22
N ARG A 57 -10.19 -1.79 11.42
CA ARG A 57 -11.49 -2.30 11.86
C ARG A 57 -12.66 -1.70 11.07
N PHE A 58 -12.47 -0.50 10.50
CA PHE A 58 -13.45 0.23 9.70
C PHE A 58 -12.82 0.70 8.37
N PRO A 59 -12.73 -0.16 7.35
CA PRO A 59 -12.00 0.12 6.11
C PRO A 59 -12.66 1.21 5.24
N MET A 60 -13.99 1.31 5.22
CA MET A 60 -14.72 2.29 4.39
C MET A 60 -14.59 3.74 4.86
N ALA A 61 -14.13 3.94 6.10
CA ALA A 61 -13.98 5.26 6.70
C ALA A 61 -12.55 5.81 6.57
N ALA A 62 -11.65 5.09 5.89
CA ALA A 62 -10.24 5.37 5.90
C ALA A 62 -9.78 6.16 4.67
N ILE A 63 -9.34 7.38 4.90
CA ILE A 63 -8.74 8.27 3.91
C ILE A 63 -7.24 8.27 4.14
N ILE A 64 -6.48 7.71 3.20
CA ILE A 64 -5.02 7.79 3.20
C ILE A 64 -4.66 9.20 2.73
N THR A 65 -4.07 10.01 3.61
CA THR A 65 -3.60 11.33 3.21
C THR A 65 -2.35 11.15 2.34
N PRO A 66 -2.30 11.63 1.10
CA PRO A 66 -1.07 11.56 0.30
C PRO A 66 0.01 12.41 1.00
N GLN A 67 1.16 11.83 1.31
CA GLN A 67 2.35 12.58 1.72
C GLN A 67 3.38 12.59 0.59
N GLU A 68 4.11 13.69 0.48
CA GLU A 68 5.15 13.96 -0.51
C GLU A 68 6.43 13.12 -0.36
N LYS A 69 6.56 12.27 0.67
CA LYS A 69 7.81 11.54 0.94
C LYS A 69 7.59 10.05 1.10
N THR A 70 7.61 9.36 -0.03
CA THR A 70 7.78 7.91 -0.08
C THR A 70 9.26 7.57 0.15
N SER A 71 9.58 6.98 1.30
CA SER A 71 10.95 6.52 1.57
C SER A 71 11.17 5.12 0.99
N SER A 72 11.41 5.02 -0.32
CA SER A 72 11.76 3.77 -0.99
C SER A 72 13.20 3.34 -0.65
N LYS A 73 13.37 2.42 0.31
CA LYS A 73 14.65 1.72 0.50
C LYS A 73 14.72 0.54 -0.47
N ARG A 74 15.34 0.75 -1.63
CA ARG A 74 15.64 -0.31 -2.61
C ARG A 74 16.69 -1.26 -2.04
N PHE A 75 16.27 -2.33 -1.39
CA PHE A 75 17.16 -3.43 -1.02
C PHE A 75 16.99 -4.55 -2.05
N LYS A 76 17.96 -4.71 -2.98
CA LYS A 76 18.26 -5.80 -3.95
C LYS A 76 17.15 -6.66 -4.61
N ASP A 77 15.89 -6.56 -4.21
CA ASP A 77 14.81 -7.54 -4.37
C ASP A 77 13.43 -6.87 -4.60
N GLN A 78 13.39 -5.65 -5.15
CA GLN A 78 12.14 -4.93 -5.47
C GLN A 78 11.19 -4.73 -4.26
N THR A 79 11.78 -4.51 -3.07
CA THR A 79 11.03 -4.20 -1.84
C THR A 79 10.87 -2.68 -1.67
N TYR A 80 9.67 -2.26 -1.29
CA TYR A 80 9.29 -0.87 -1.07
C TYR A 80 8.66 -0.75 0.32
N THR A 81 9.13 0.20 1.12
CA THR A 81 8.51 0.57 2.40
C THR A 81 7.84 1.93 2.26
N ILE A 82 6.52 1.95 2.43
CA ILE A 82 5.68 3.15 2.35
C ILE A 82 5.29 3.52 3.77
N SER A 83 5.77 4.68 4.23
CA SER A 83 5.44 5.23 5.54
C SER A 83 4.57 6.47 5.36
N ASN A 84 3.37 6.47 5.93
CA ASN A 84 2.45 7.62 5.84
C ASN A 84 1.40 7.57 6.96
N THR A 85 0.43 8.48 6.92
CA THR A 85 -0.73 8.50 7.82
C THR A 85 -2.03 8.22 7.09
N VAL A 86 -2.88 7.41 7.72
CA VAL A 86 -4.27 7.19 7.31
C VAL A 86 -5.19 7.72 8.40
N THR A 87 -6.21 8.46 8.00
CA THR A 87 -7.26 8.94 8.91
C THR A 87 -8.47 8.05 8.72
N ALA A 88 -8.96 7.42 9.78
CA ALA A 88 -10.15 6.58 9.73
C ALA A 88 -11.19 7.09 10.73
N ARG A 89 -12.44 7.29 10.26
CA ARG A 89 -13.55 7.65 11.15
C ARG A 89 -13.97 6.47 12.01
N ASN A 90 -14.08 6.69 13.32
CA ASN A 90 -14.52 5.68 14.28
C ASN A 90 -16.07 5.61 14.34
N MET A 91 -16.61 4.68 15.14
CA MET A 91 -18.07 4.54 15.33
C MET A 91 -18.73 5.72 16.04
N LEU A 92 -17.95 6.59 16.70
CA LEU A 92 -18.42 7.79 17.38
C LEU A 92 -18.46 9.02 16.44
N GLY A 93 -17.99 8.86 15.20
CA GLY A 93 -17.87 9.95 14.24
C GLY A 93 -16.55 10.74 14.32
N ASP A 94 -15.64 10.39 15.22
CA ASP A 94 -14.34 11.04 15.32
C ASP A 94 -13.35 10.52 14.29
N ASP A 95 -12.55 11.43 13.75
CA ASP A 95 -11.47 11.11 12.84
C ASP A 95 -10.22 10.69 13.62
N VAL A 96 -9.86 9.40 13.54
CA VAL A 96 -8.68 8.84 14.21
C VAL A 96 -7.55 8.71 13.22
N ARG A 97 -6.43 9.39 13.51
CA ARG A 97 -5.22 9.32 12.67
C ARG A 97 -4.34 8.14 13.10
N TYR A 98 -3.88 7.37 12.12
CA TYR A 98 -2.91 6.28 12.29
C TYR A 98 -1.68 6.57 11.42
N ARG A 99 -0.49 6.35 11.97
CA ARG A 99 0.73 6.16 11.20
C ARG A 99 0.80 4.71 10.74
N PHE A 100 1.22 4.49 9.51
CA PHE A 100 1.48 3.16 9.00
C PHE A 100 2.87 3.08 8.36
N ASP A 101 3.48 1.91 8.49
CA ASP A 101 4.63 1.47 7.69
C ASP A 101 4.22 0.21 6.93
N CYS A 102 4.13 0.30 5.61
CA CYS A 102 3.73 -0.80 4.72
C CYS A 102 4.94 -1.21 3.88
N SER A 103 5.51 -2.36 4.18
CA SER A 103 6.60 -2.95 3.39
C SER A 103 6.05 -4.02 2.46
N ILE A 104 6.24 -3.84 1.16
CA ILE A 104 5.74 -4.71 0.10
C ILE A 104 6.86 -5.06 -0.88
N GLN A 105 6.77 -6.23 -1.50
CA GLN A 105 7.70 -6.70 -2.52
C GLN A 105 6.96 -6.92 -3.83
N GLN A 106 7.49 -6.36 -4.92
CA GLN A 106 7.03 -6.72 -6.26
C GLN A 106 7.60 -8.08 -6.65
N LEU A 107 6.72 -9.02 -6.99
CA LEU A 107 7.06 -10.30 -7.58
C LEU A 107 7.15 -10.16 -9.12
N PRO A 108 7.91 -11.05 -9.79
CA PRO A 108 7.97 -11.06 -11.25
C PRO A 108 6.56 -11.11 -11.86
N ALA A 109 6.37 -10.36 -12.96
CA ALA A 109 5.12 -10.37 -13.69
C ALA A 109 4.81 -11.75 -14.27
N ASN A 110 3.53 -12.13 -14.24
CA ASN A 110 3.07 -13.34 -14.92
C ASN A 110 3.02 -13.13 -16.45
N ASP A 111 2.71 -14.18 -17.21
CA ASP A 111 2.58 -14.12 -18.69
C ASP A 111 1.56 -13.08 -19.18
N SER A 112 0.59 -12.68 -18.33
CA SER A 112 -0.36 -11.60 -18.63
C SER A 112 0.22 -10.20 -18.42
N GLY A 113 1.50 -10.10 -18.04
CA GLY A 113 2.23 -8.86 -17.79
C GLY A 113 1.92 -8.18 -16.45
N TYR A 114 0.99 -8.71 -15.65
CA TYR A 114 0.64 -8.18 -14.33
C TYR A 114 1.59 -8.71 -13.26
N ALA A 115 2.14 -7.80 -12.46
CA ALA A 115 2.92 -8.19 -11.29
C ALA A 115 2.02 -8.48 -10.08
N GLU A 116 2.50 -9.35 -9.22
CA GLU A 116 1.95 -9.51 -7.89
C GLU A 116 2.76 -8.70 -6.88
N TRP A 117 2.08 -8.17 -5.88
CA TRP A 117 2.70 -7.41 -4.81
C TRP A 117 2.43 -8.11 -3.48
N ARG A 118 3.50 -8.60 -2.84
CA ARG A 118 3.43 -9.33 -1.58
C ARG A 118 3.64 -8.38 -0.41
N LEU A 119 2.77 -8.42 0.58
CA LEU A 119 3.00 -7.76 1.86
C LEU A 119 4.09 -8.50 2.66
N LEU A 120 5.13 -7.78 3.06
CA LEU A 120 6.18 -8.29 3.93
C LEU A 120 5.91 -7.91 5.39
N ASP A 121 5.56 -6.65 5.62
CA ASP A 121 5.28 -6.12 6.95
C ASP A 121 4.28 -4.97 6.87
N LEU A 122 3.35 -4.93 7.82
CA LEU A 122 2.43 -3.82 8.01
C LEU A 122 2.38 -3.47 9.48
N LYS A 123 2.82 -2.25 9.79
CA LYS A 123 2.68 -1.66 11.12
C LYS A 123 1.65 -0.57 11.06
N LEU A 124 0.73 -0.57 12.01
CA LEU A 124 -0.25 0.50 12.21
C LEU A 124 -0.17 0.97 13.66
N GLN A 125 -0.02 2.27 13.84
CA GLN A 125 0.10 2.92 15.14
C GLN A 125 -0.83 4.12 15.17
N LYS A 126 -1.62 4.28 16.24
CA LYS A 126 -2.42 5.49 16.42
C LYS A 126 -1.49 6.70 16.60
N ALA A 127 -1.68 7.75 15.82
CA ALA A 127 -0.89 8.97 15.93
C ALA A 127 -1.33 9.74 17.20
N GLY A 128 -0.37 10.08 18.07
CA GLY A 128 -0.64 10.82 19.31
C GLY A 128 -0.92 9.94 20.54
N SER A 129 -0.28 8.77 20.63
CA SER A 129 -0.27 7.97 21.85
C SER A 129 1.01 8.13 22.64
#